data_AF-A0A1H4I2A2-F1
#
_entry.id   AF-A0A1H4I2A2-F1
#
_cell.length_a   1.000
_cell.length_b   1.000
_cell.length_c   1.000
_cell.angle_alpha   90.00
_cell.angle_beta   90.00
_cell.angle_gamma   90.00
#
_symmetry.space_group_name_H-M   'P 1'
#
loop_
_entity.id
_entity.type
_entity.pdbx_description
1 polymer ?
#
loop_
_entity_poly.entity_id
_entity_poly.type
_entity_poly.pdbx_seq_one_letter_code
_entity_poly.pdbx_strand_id
1 'polypeptide(L)'
;MSEAAVSLFGIDILDCEDVDLTEESIQYNNVTFYIESLKQYEGCTIEVKSDWTMIIWGEEGTVIHQFSLIENDEFRQTLYDKYPR
;
A
#
# COMPACT_ATOMS: atom_id res chain seq x y z
N MET A 1 17.53 6.62 -7.49
CA MET A 1 16.12 6.78 -7.11
C MET A 1 15.65 5.39 -6.75
N SER A 2 15.17 5.14 -5.53
CA SER A 2 14.49 3.87 -5.24
C SER A 2 13.24 3.81 -6.11
N GLU A 3 12.98 2.67 -6.74
CA GLU A 3 11.68 2.41 -7.34
C GLU A 3 10.69 2.14 -6.20
N ALA A 4 9.45 2.62 -6.33
CA ALA A 4 8.44 2.39 -5.31
C ALA A 4 8.22 0.88 -5.09
N ALA A 5 8.16 0.47 -3.82
CA ALA A 5 7.99 -0.95 -3.46
C ALA A 5 6.62 -1.50 -3.88
N VAL A 6 5.60 -0.65 -3.94
CA VAL A 6 4.28 -0.99 -4.50
C VAL A 6 3.90 0.07 -5.53
N SER A 7 3.64 -0.40 -6.76
CA SER A 7 3.08 0.42 -7.84
C SER A 7 1.92 -0.33 -8.49
N LEU A 8 0.76 0.31 -8.60
CA LEU A 8 -0.45 -0.28 -9.19
C LEU A 8 -0.94 0.60 -10.33
N PHE A 9 -1.09 0.04 -11.53
CA PHE A 9 -1.37 0.79 -12.77
C PHE A 9 -0.37 1.95 -13.01
N GLY A 10 0.89 1.75 -12.59
CA GLY A 10 1.97 2.73 -12.64
C GLY A 10 1.76 3.93 -11.70
N ILE A 11 0.90 3.81 -10.70
CA ILE A 11 0.75 4.78 -9.62
C ILE A 11 1.52 4.22 -8.44
N ASP A 12 2.52 4.97 -8.02
CA ASP A 12 3.36 4.58 -6.89
C ASP A 12 2.58 4.82 -5.60
N ILE A 13 2.49 3.77 -4.77
CA ILE A 13 1.63 3.76 -3.57
C ILE A 13 2.47 3.99 -2.32
N LEU A 14 3.55 3.23 -2.18
CA LEU A 14 4.44 3.29 -1.02
C LEU A 14 5.86 2.88 -1.37
N ASP A 15 6.79 3.30 -0.52
CA ASP A 15 8.14 2.77 -0.37
C ASP A 15 8.28 2.12 1.02
N CYS A 16 9.33 1.33 1.23
CA CYS A 16 9.57 0.62 2.49
C CYS A 16 11.08 0.41 2.74
N GLU A 17 11.42 0.11 3.99
CA GLU A 17 12.81 -0.26 4.32
C GLU A 17 13.10 -1.73 4.07
N ASP A 18 12.18 -2.62 4.44
CA ASP A 18 12.35 -4.07 4.32
C ASP A 18 11.10 -4.75 3.75
N VAL A 19 11.30 -5.86 3.03
CA VAL A 19 10.24 -6.64 2.38
C VAL A 19 10.36 -8.12 2.72
N ASP A 20 9.25 -8.73 3.11
CA ASP A 20 9.10 -10.17 3.33
C ASP A 20 8.04 -10.75 2.38
N LEU A 21 8.39 -11.84 1.70
CA LEU A 21 7.55 -12.45 0.66
C LEU A 21 6.97 -13.78 1.15
N THR A 22 5.67 -13.98 0.93
CA THR A 22 4.99 -15.27 1.13
C THR A 22 4.34 -15.75 -0.17
N GLU A 23 3.78 -16.96 -0.17
CA GLU A 23 3.08 -17.49 -1.36
C GLU A 23 1.81 -16.68 -1.70
N GLU A 24 1.18 -16.04 -0.72
CA GLU A 24 -0.13 -15.39 -0.88
C GLU A 24 -0.08 -13.86 -0.77
N SER A 25 0.98 -13.30 -0.20
CA SER A 25 1.10 -11.87 0.09
C SER A 25 2.55 -11.39 0.18
N ILE A 26 2.71 -10.07 0.14
CA ILE A 26 3.98 -9.37 0.36
C ILE A 26 3.82 -8.46 1.56
N GLN A 27 4.72 -8.57 2.53
CA GLN A 27 4.81 -7.69 3.67
C GLN A 27 5.89 -6.63 3.46
N TYR A 28 5.57 -5.39 3.78
CA TYR A 28 6.41 -4.20 3.65
C TYR A 28 6.54 -3.56 5.03
N ASN A 29 7.76 -3.44 5.53
CA ASN A 29 8.04 -2.95 6.87
C ASN A 29 8.54 -1.51 6.83
N ASN A 30 8.13 -0.72 7.83
CA ASN A 30 8.46 0.70 7.97
C ASN A 30 8.15 1.50 6.69
N VAL A 31 6.86 1.55 6.33
CA VAL A 31 6.43 2.12 5.04
C VAL A 31 6.34 3.64 5.03
N THR A 32 6.60 4.23 3.87
CA THR A 32 6.28 5.63 3.55
C THR A 32 5.25 5.66 2.42
N PHE A 33 4.12 6.35 2.60
CA PHE A 33 3.06 6.41 1.61
C PHE A 33 3.15 7.65 0.71
N TYR A 34 2.85 7.47 -0.57
CA TYR A 34 2.70 8.56 -1.54
C TYR A 34 1.26 9.05 -1.69
N ILE A 35 0.30 8.30 -1.14
CA ILE A 35 -1.13 8.64 -1.08
C ILE A 35 -1.41 9.30 0.28
N GLU A 36 -1.94 10.52 0.27
CA GLU A 36 -2.10 11.36 1.47
C GLU A 36 -3.05 10.71 2.49
N SER A 37 -4.16 10.13 2.03
CA SER A 37 -5.15 9.44 2.87
C SER A 37 -4.60 8.20 3.58
N LEU A 38 -3.44 7.69 3.17
CA LEU A 38 -2.77 6.54 3.78
C LEU A 38 -1.61 6.93 4.70
N LYS A 39 -1.18 8.21 4.73
CA LYS A 39 -0.05 8.64 5.57
C LYS A 39 -0.23 8.45 7.07
N GLN A 40 -1.47 8.32 7.53
CA GLN A 40 -1.77 7.94 8.92
C GLN A 40 -1.21 6.55 9.31
N TYR A 41 -0.79 5.73 8.35
CA TYR A 41 -0.17 4.41 8.56
C TYR A 41 1.34 4.41 8.26
N GLU A 42 1.99 5.57 8.16
CA GLU A 42 3.44 5.64 8.01
C GLU A 42 4.16 4.95 9.17
N GLY A 43 5.24 4.24 8.86
CA GLY A 43 6.01 3.45 9.82
C GLY A 43 5.37 2.13 10.24
N CYS A 44 4.14 1.84 9.83
CA CYS A 44 3.51 0.54 10.07
C CYS A 44 4.08 -0.57 9.18
N THR A 45 3.78 -1.81 9.53
CA THR A 45 3.94 -2.96 8.64
C THR A 45 2.67 -3.13 7.81
N ILE A 46 2.83 -3.26 6.50
CA ILE A 46 1.74 -3.39 5.54
C ILE A 46 1.84 -4.73 4.83
N GLU A 47 0.75 -5.48 4.75
CA GLU A 47 0.66 -6.65 3.90
C GLU A 47 -0.24 -6.37 2.70
N VAL A 48 0.26 -6.66 1.51
CA VAL A 48 -0.49 -6.56 0.26
C VAL A 48 -0.71 -7.95 -0.30
N LYS A 49 -1.97 -8.33 -0.45
CA LYS A 49 -2.38 -9.60 -1.06
C LYS A 49 -2.46 -9.49 -2.57
N SER A 50 -2.50 -10.65 -3.23
CA SER A 50 -2.63 -10.76 -4.70
C SER A 50 -3.90 -10.12 -5.28
N ASP A 51 -4.95 -9.95 -4.46
CA ASP A 51 -6.20 -9.27 -4.82
C ASP A 51 -6.21 -7.76 -4.51
N TRP A 52 -5.05 -7.19 -4.17
CA TRP A 52 -4.87 -5.79 -3.76
C TRP A 52 -5.52 -5.43 -2.43
N THR A 53 -5.89 -6.43 -1.62
CA THR A 53 -6.22 -6.19 -0.22
C THR A 53 -4.97 -5.73 0.51
N MET A 54 -5.05 -4.55 1.13
CA MET A 54 -4.05 -4.00 2.02
C MET A 54 -4.47 -4.24 3.46
N ILE A 55 -3.58 -4.83 4.26
CA ILE A 55 -3.74 -5.05 5.70
C ILE A 55 -2.69 -4.21 6.41
N ILE A 56 -3.14 -3.39 7.36
CA ILE A 56 -2.28 -2.59 8.23
C ILE A 56 -2.10 -3.33 9.55
N TRP A 57 -0.86 -3.68 9.86
CA TRP A 57 -0.49 -4.34 11.10
C TRP A 57 -0.05 -3.30 12.14
N GLY A 58 -0.60 -3.42 13.34
CA GLY A 58 -0.20 -2.68 14.51
C GLY A 58 0.83 -3.43 15.33
N GLU A 59 1.11 -2.88 16.51
CA GLU A 59 1.96 -3.51 17.50
C GLU A 59 1.43 -4.91 17.86
N GLU A 60 2.36 -5.80 18.21
CA GLU A 60 2.08 -7.18 18.63
C GLU A 60 1.34 -8.05 17.59
N GLY A 61 1.36 -7.66 16.31
CA GLY A 61 0.78 -8.45 15.22
C GLY A 61 -0.74 -8.37 15.17
N THR A 62 -1.33 -7.28 15.66
CA THR A 62 -2.77 -7.03 15.55
C THR A 62 -3.13 -6.36 14.24
N VAL A 63 -4.27 -6.69 13.64
CA VAL A 63 -4.75 -5.98 12.44
C VAL A 63 -5.45 -4.69 12.88
N ILE A 64 -4.91 -3.54 12.46
CA ILE A 64 -5.51 -2.22 12.71
C ILE A 64 -6.62 -1.96 11.69
N HIS A 65 -6.33 -2.22 10.41
CA HIS A 65 -7.24 -1.93 9.31
C HIS A 65 -7.00 -2.87 8.14
N GLN A 66 -8.06 -3.13 7.37
CA GLN A 66 -7.99 -3.93 6.15
C GLN A 66 -8.98 -3.37 5.13
N PHE A 67 -8.50 -3.10 3.92
CA PHE A 67 -9.32 -2.56 2.83
C PHE A 67 -8.73 -2.92 1.46
N SER A 68 -9.53 -2.80 0.41
CA SER A 68 -9.03 -2.95 -0.96
C SER A 68 -8.43 -1.63 -1.45
N LEU A 69 -7.18 -1.65 -1.91
CA LEU A 69 -6.48 -0.44 -2.40
C LEU A 69 -7.25 0.25 -3.53
N ILE A 70 -7.89 -0.52 -4.40
CA ILE A 70 -8.65 0.03 -5.54
C ILE A 70 -9.94 0.74 -5.14
N GLU A 71 -10.38 0.60 -3.88
CA GLU A 71 -11.55 1.29 -3.35
C GLU A 71 -11.20 2.63 -2.69
N ASN A 72 -9.91 2.90 -2.41
CA ASN A 72 -9.46 4.19 -1.89
C ASN A 72 -9.79 5.33 -2.88
N ASP A 73 -10.46 6.38 -2.37
CA ASP A 73 -10.95 7.49 -3.20
C ASP A 73 -9.82 8.26 -3.90
N GLU A 74 -8.73 8.54 -3.20
CA GLU A 74 -7.58 9.28 -3.73
C GLU A 74 -6.82 8.48 -4.79
N PHE A 75 -6.65 7.18 -4.56
CA PHE A 75 -6.11 6.26 -5.56
C PHE A 75 -6.98 6.24 -6.82
N ARG A 76 -8.30 6.10 -6.68
CA ARG A 76 -9.24 6.10 -7.81
C ARG A 76 -9.21 7.41 -8.60
N GLN A 77 -9.17 8.54 -7.90
CA GLN A 77 -9.04 9.84 -8.54
C GLN A 77 -7.73 9.93 -9.33
N THR A 78 -6.61 9.54 -8.73
CA THR A 78 -5.30 9.50 -9.39
C THR A 78 -5.31 8.60 -10.63
N LEU A 79 -5.99 7.46 -10.56
CA LEU A 79 -6.17 6.55 -11.69
C LEU A 79 -6.97 7.19 -12.84
N TYR A 80 -8.06 7.89 -12.52
CA TYR A 80 -8.87 8.58 -13.53
C TYR A 80 -8.16 9.79 -14.15
N ASP A 81 -7.35 10.51 -13.38
CA ASP A 81 -6.55 11.62 -13.88
C ASP A 81 -5.44 11.15 -14.82
N LYS A 82 -4.85 9.98 -14.54
CA LYS A 82 -3.80 9.38 -15.37
C LYS A 82 -4.33 8.75 -16.67
N TYR A 83 -5.52 8.17 -16.62
CA TYR A 83 -6.17 7.56 -17.78
C TYR A 83 -7.53 8.25 -18.05
N PRO A 84 -7.51 9.54 -18.47
CA PRO A 84 -8.72 10.25 -18.80
C PRO A 84 -9.38 9.59 -20.01
N ARG A 85 -10.70 9.48 -19.96
CA ARG A 85 -11.51 8.91 -21.05
C ARG A 85 -11.47 9.75 -22.31
#